data_AF-A0A838GAV2-F1
#
_entry.id   AF-A0A838GAV2-F1
#
_cell.length_a   1.000
_cell.length_b   1.000
_cell.length_c   1.000
_cell.angle_alpha   90.00
_cell.angle_beta   90.00
_cell.angle_gamma   90.00
#
_symmetry.space_group_name_H-M   'P 1'
#
loop_
_entity.id
_entity.type
_entity.pdbx_description
1 polymer ?
#
loop_
_entity_poly.entity_id
_entity_poly.type
_entity_poly.pdbx_seq_one_letter_code
_entity_poly.pdbx_strand_id
1 'polypeptide(L)'
;MPDLPDFPDLSWDRIPLGPFDNRLWWLLIGLCLALLLTIQAIETAIEGAWPHQRRTSSLIPRDRSVQMSWGLVAMLVIPGSLLLIGNIAVLIWRDPEQPDQLVLGSVLVGVGWVLFLVFSLNALRLGRLFNNLGLIGPLALVALLLVGDILLLTAFLDILPAWDEVTTSIENGLRDILPFVE
;
A
#
# COMPACT_ATOMS: atom_id res chain seq x y z
N MET A 1 33.83 45.38 -17.08
CA MET A 1 33.04 44.23 -17.55
C MET A 1 31.60 44.68 -17.61
N PRO A 2 30.85 44.42 -18.69
CA PRO A 2 29.44 44.79 -18.78
C PRO A 2 28.63 43.86 -17.87
N ASP A 3 27.78 44.43 -17.04
CA ASP A 3 26.88 43.70 -16.15
C ASP A 3 25.90 42.88 -17.00
N LEU A 4 25.94 41.56 -16.83
CA LEU A 4 24.97 40.66 -17.47
C LEU A 4 23.59 40.92 -16.84
N PRO A 5 22.50 40.86 -17.62
CA PRO A 5 21.16 40.92 -17.06
C PRO A 5 20.97 39.76 -16.08
N ASP A 6 20.55 40.06 -14.85
CA ASP A 6 20.19 39.07 -13.85
C ASP A 6 19.11 38.14 -14.42
N PHE A 7 19.50 36.90 -14.72
CA PHE A 7 18.53 35.85 -14.99
C PHE A 7 17.71 35.64 -13.71
N PRO A 8 16.37 35.54 -13.79
CA PRO A 8 15.59 35.20 -12.60
C PRO A 8 16.12 33.88 -12.07
N ASP A 9 16.60 33.89 -10.82
CA ASP A 9 17.06 32.72 -10.08
C ASP A 9 15.97 31.64 -10.12
N LEU A 10 16.05 30.75 -11.11
CA LEU A 10 15.37 29.46 -11.19
C LEU A 10 16.04 28.51 -10.19
N SER A 11 16.14 28.95 -8.94
CA SER A 11 16.39 28.08 -7.82
C SER A 11 15.18 27.16 -7.72
N TRP A 12 15.36 25.89 -8.05
CA TRP A 12 14.35 24.84 -7.90
C TRP A 12 13.81 24.77 -6.46
N ASP A 13 14.51 25.39 -5.50
CA ASP A 13 14.13 25.60 -4.10
C ASP A 13 12.98 26.60 -3.89
N ARG A 14 12.64 27.43 -4.90
CA ARG A 14 11.54 28.41 -4.85
C ARG A 14 10.29 27.95 -5.60
N ILE A 15 10.19 26.65 -5.92
CA ILE A 15 8.90 26.07 -6.22
C ILE A 15 8.27 25.78 -4.85
N PRO A 16 7.27 26.55 -4.39
CA PRO A 16 6.52 26.13 -3.24
C PRO A 16 5.84 24.82 -3.64
N LEU A 17 6.37 23.69 -3.20
CA LEU A 17 5.74 22.37 -3.33
C LEU A 17 4.53 22.29 -2.37
N GLY A 18 3.80 23.39 -2.18
CA GLY A 18 2.76 23.65 -1.19
C GLY A 18 2.62 22.58 -0.08
N PRO A 19 1.43 22.01 0.14
CA PRO A 19 1.22 21.00 1.18
C PRO A 19 1.93 19.65 0.93
N PHE A 20 2.65 19.47 -0.19
CA PHE A 20 3.25 18.21 -0.65
C PHE A 20 4.72 18.03 -0.26
N ASP A 21 5.30 18.98 0.48
CA ASP A 21 6.70 18.94 0.92
C ASP A 21 6.93 18.04 2.16
N ASN A 22 5.86 17.42 2.69
CA ASN A 22 5.94 16.57 3.88
C ASN A 22 6.30 15.11 3.52
N ARG A 23 7.18 14.49 4.31
CA ARG A 23 7.62 13.09 4.15
C ARG A 23 6.45 12.09 4.10
N LEU A 24 5.35 12.40 4.78
CA LEU A 24 4.14 11.58 4.78
C LEU A 24 3.42 11.56 3.42
N TRP A 25 3.43 12.66 2.66
CA TRP A 25 2.86 12.70 1.31
C TRP A 25 3.63 11.80 0.34
N TRP A 26 4.96 11.84 0.41
CA TRP A 26 5.81 10.94 -0.38
C TRP A 26 5.60 9.48 0.01
N LEU A 27 5.42 9.19 1.30
CA LEU A 27 5.08 7.86 1.77
C LEU A 27 3.74 7.41 1.17
N LEU A 28 2.70 8.25 1.25
CA LEU A 28 1.37 7.95 0.70
C LEU A 28 1.43 7.67 -0.80
N ILE A 29 2.12 8.52 -1.58
CA ILE A 29 2.32 8.32 -3.01
C ILE A 29 3.04 6.99 -3.28
N GLY A 30 4.13 6.72 -2.56
CA GLY A 30 4.87 5.46 -2.66
C GLY A 30 4.01 4.24 -2.33
N LEU A 31 3.11 4.38 -1.36
CA LEU A 31 2.18 3.33 -0.93
C LEU A 31 1.10 3.06 -1.98
N CYS A 32 0.54 4.10 -2.57
CA CYS A 32 -0.38 3.98 -3.70
C CYS A 32 0.31 3.31 -4.90
N LEU A 33 1.55 3.69 -5.22
CA LEU A 33 2.32 3.05 -6.28
C LEU A 33 2.57 1.55 -5.98
N ALA A 34 2.95 1.22 -4.75
CA ALA A 34 3.12 -0.16 -4.32
C ALA A 34 1.82 -0.96 -4.43
N LEU A 35 0.67 -0.36 -4.12
CA LEU A 35 -0.64 -0.98 -4.29
C LEU A 35 -0.93 -1.31 -5.75
N LEU A 36 -0.65 -0.39 -6.67
CA LEU A 36 -0.80 -0.65 -8.10
C LEU A 36 0.08 -1.81 -8.57
N LEU A 37 1.35 -1.86 -8.13
CA LEU A 37 2.23 -3.00 -8.41
C LEU A 37 1.70 -4.31 -7.84
N THR A 38 1.07 -4.25 -6.67
CA THR A 38 0.46 -5.42 -6.02
C THR A 38 -0.73 -5.93 -6.82
N ILE A 39 -1.58 -5.04 -7.31
CA ILE A 39 -2.72 -5.40 -8.17
C ILE A 39 -2.21 -6.08 -9.45
N GLN A 40 -1.21 -5.52 -10.13
CA GLN A 40 -0.62 -6.13 -11.32
C GLN A 40 0.02 -7.50 -11.02
N ALA A 41 0.70 -7.63 -9.88
CA ALA A 41 1.28 -8.89 -9.42
C ALA A 41 0.20 -9.97 -9.18
N ILE A 42 -0.96 -9.58 -8.65
CA ILE A 42 -2.10 -10.47 -8.44
C ILE A 42 -2.76 -10.83 -9.77
N GLU A 43 -2.99 -9.86 -10.66
CA GLU A 43 -3.57 -10.08 -11.98
C GLU A 43 -2.73 -11.05 -12.80
N THR A 44 -1.42 -10.85 -12.85
CA THR A 44 -0.50 -11.78 -13.54
C THR A 44 -0.52 -13.19 -12.96
N ALA A 45 -0.70 -13.33 -11.64
CA ALA A 45 -0.84 -14.63 -10.98
C ALA A 45 -2.20 -15.32 -11.29
N ILE A 46 -3.27 -14.55 -11.45
CA ILE A 46 -4.63 -15.05 -11.75
C ILE A 46 -4.81 -15.33 -13.24
N GLU A 47 -4.33 -14.46 -14.13
CA GLU A 47 -4.41 -14.63 -15.59
C GLU A 47 -3.61 -15.85 -16.07
N GLY A 48 -2.53 -16.21 -15.38
CA GLY A 48 -1.84 -17.49 -15.57
C GLY A 48 -2.70 -18.73 -15.28
N ALA A 49 -3.88 -18.59 -14.66
CA ALA A 49 -4.81 -19.68 -14.35
C ALA A 49 -5.93 -19.88 -15.40
N TRP A 50 -5.98 -19.06 -16.46
CA TRP A 50 -7.07 -19.12 -17.46
C TRP A 50 -6.97 -20.38 -18.36
N PRO A 51 -8.07 -21.11 -18.58
CA PRO A 51 -8.04 -22.50 -19.06
C PRO A 51 -7.51 -22.72 -20.49
N HIS A 52 -7.44 -21.68 -21.33
CA HIS A 52 -7.01 -21.81 -22.72
C HIS A 52 -5.48 -21.78 -22.93
N GLN A 53 -4.67 -21.55 -21.88
CA GLN A 53 -3.21 -21.71 -21.92
C GLN A 53 -2.71 -22.99 -21.20
N ARG A 54 -3.59 -23.96 -20.95
CA ARG A 54 -3.23 -25.24 -20.30
C ARG A 54 -2.51 -26.19 -21.26
N ARG A 55 -1.20 -25.99 -21.44
CA ARG A 55 -0.23 -27.08 -21.66
C ARG A 55 1.09 -26.77 -20.95
N THR A 56 1.04 -26.63 -19.63
CA THR A 56 2.15 -27.08 -18.79
C THR A 56 1.83 -28.52 -18.37
N SER A 57 2.45 -29.47 -19.06
CA SER A 57 2.42 -30.89 -18.73
C SER A 57 2.89 -31.10 -17.28
N SER A 58 2.07 -31.79 -16.47
CA SER A 58 2.37 -32.31 -15.13
C SER A 58 2.86 -31.29 -14.09
N LEU A 59 1.95 -30.50 -13.52
CA LEU A 59 2.17 -29.97 -12.16
C LEU A 59 1.91 -31.10 -11.15
N ILE A 60 2.93 -31.40 -10.35
CA ILE A 60 2.88 -32.37 -9.25
C ILE A 60 1.87 -31.84 -8.20
N PRO A 61 1.04 -32.68 -7.53
CA PRO A 61 0.00 -32.23 -6.59
C PRO A 61 0.46 -31.22 -5.52
N ARG A 62 1.74 -31.27 -5.15
CA ARG A 62 2.38 -30.38 -4.17
C ARG A 62 2.45 -28.93 -4.63
N ASP A 63 2.73 -28.67 -5.91
CA ASP A 63 2.85 -27.30 -6.45
C ASP A 63 1.50 -26.56 -6.46
N ARG A 64 0.41 -27.30 -6.60
CA ARG A 64 -0.95 -26.74 -6.59
C ARG A 64 -1.36 -26.17 -5.23
N SER A 65 -0.95 -26.83 -4.15
CA SER A 65 -1.26 -26.39 -2.77
C SER A 65 -0.53 -25.10 -2.40
N VAL A 66 0.73 -24.98 -2.84
CA VAL A 66 1.54 -23.78 -2.60
C VAL A 66 0.95 -22.60 -3.35
N GLN A 67 0.54 -22.77 -4.62
CA GLN A 67 -0.11 -21.72 -5.41
C GLN A 67 -1.40 -21.21 -4.75
N MET A 68 -2.21 -22.10 -4.17
CA MET A 68 -3.44 -21.71 -3.47
C MET A 68 -3.16 -20.92 -2.18
N SER A 69 -2.11 -21.28 -1.44
CA SER A 69 -1.71 -20.55 -0.22
C SER A 69 -1.21 -19.12 -0.50
N TRP A 70 -0.56 -18.89 -1.63
CA TRP A 70 -0.17 -17.54 -2.06
C TRP A 70 -1.36 -16.66 -2.46
N GLY A 71 -2.42 -17.27 -3.00
CA GLY A 71 -3.69 -16.58 -3.22
C GLY A 71 -4.32 -16.06 -1.92
N LEU A 72 -4.19 -16.80 -0.81
CA LEU A 72 -4.65 -16.34 0.50
C LEU A 72 -3.82 -15.17 1.03
N VAL A 73 -2.49 -15.20 0.85
CA VAL A 73 -1.62 -14.07 1.20
C VAL A 73 -2.03 -12.83 0.40
N ALA A 74 -2.23 -12.96 -0.91
CA ALA A 74 -2.67 -11.86 -1.77
C ALA A 74 -4.02 -11.26 -1.32
N MET A 75 -4.96 -12.11 -0.91
CA MET A 75 -6.27 -11.68 -0.40
C MET A 75 -6.17 -10.86 0.90
N LEU A 76 -5.18 -11.10 1.75
CA LEU A 76 -4.93 -10.33 2.98
C LEU A 76 -4.08 -9.07 2.74
N VAL A 77 -3.17 -9.09 1.76
CA VAL A 77 -2.35 -7.90 1.46
C VAL A 77 -3.22 -6.71 1.01
N ILE A 78 -4.31 -6.95 0.28
CA ILE A 78 -5.21 -5.89 -0.19
C ILE A 78 -5.86 -5.11 0.97
N PRO A 79 -6.60 -5.72 1.91
CA PRO A 79 -7.19 -5.00 3.03
C PRO A 79 -6.11 -4.34 3.92
N GLY A 80 -4.99 -5.02 4.19
CA GLY A 80 -3.90 -4.43 4.97
C GLY A 80 -3.29 -3.19 4.33
N SER A 81 -3.00 -3.23 3.02
CA SER A 81 -2.46 -2.08 2.30
C SER A 81 -3.46 -0.91 2.22
N LEU A 82 -4.74 -1.18 2.03
CA LEU A 82 -5.79 -0.15 2.09
C LEU A 82 -5.90 0.48 3.48
N LEU A 83 -5.86 -0.32 4.55
CA LEU A 83 -5.87 0.19 5.92
C LEU A 83 -4.63 1.05 6.20
N LEU A 84 -3.46 0.63 5.73
CA LEU A 84 -2.23 1.39 5.88
C LEU A 84 -2.32 2.76 5.17
N ILE A 85 -2.79 2.78 3.92
CA ILE A 85 -3.04 4.01 3.15
C ILE A 85 -4.04 4.90 3.86
N GLY A 86 -5.17 4.33 4.32
CA GLY A 86 -6.22 5.05 5.03
C GLY A 86 -5.72 5.70 6.32
N ASN A 87 -4.99 4.96 7.15
CA ASN A 87 -4.40 5.50 8.38
C ASN A 87 -3.45 6.68 8.09
N ILE A 88 -2.58 6.56 7.08
CA ILE A 88 -1.66 7.65 6.71
C ILE A 88 -2.41 8.85 6.15
N ALA A 89 -3.46 8.64 5.36
CA ALA A 89 -4.29 9.73 4.83
C ALA A 89 -4.97 10.51 5.97
N VAL A 90 -5.49 9.82 6.99
CA VAL A 90 -6.09 10.50 8.15
C VAL A 90 -5.04 11.22 9.00
N LEU A 91 -3.84 10.63 9.15
CA LEU A 91 -2.69 11.29 9.79
C LEU A 91 -2.31 12.60 9.12
N ILE A 92 -2.24 12.61 7.78
CA ILE A 92 -1.94 13.82 7.00
C ILE A 92 -3.07 14.85 7.17
N TRP A 93 -4.31 14.40 7.24
CA TRP A 93 -5.47 15.30 7.30
C TRP A 93 -5.66 15.97 8.66
N ARG A 94 -5.48 15.25 9.76
CA ARG A 94 -5.86 15.72 11.10
C ARG A 94 -4.75 15.75 12.14
N ASP A 95 -3.59 15.17 11.85
CA ASP A 95 -2.47 15.02 12.79
C ASP A 95 -2.91 14.54 14.21
N PRO A 96 -3.69 13.45 14.32
CA PRO A 96 -4.13 12.89 15.59
C PRO A 96 -2.95 12.27 16.36
N GLU A 97 -3.09 12.11 17.68
CA GLU A 97 -2.11 11.36 18.48
C GLU A 97 -1.94 9.94 17.90
N GLN A 98 -0.70 9.56 17.61
CA GLN A 98 -0.37 8.28 16.99
C GLN A 98 -0.59 7.14 17.98
N PRO A 99 -1.55 6.23 17.75
CA PRO A 99 -1.74 5.08 18.63
C PRO A 99 -0.58 4.10 18.46
N ASP A 100 -0.08 3.50 19.54
CA ASP A 100 1.01 2.51 19.48
C ASP A 100 0.69 1.32 18.54
N GLN A 101 -0.60 0.98 18.43
CA GLN A 101 -1.13 -0.06 17.56
C GLN A 101 -0.87 0.23 16.08
N LEU A 102 -0.86 1.51 15.69
CA LEU A 102 -0.62 1.94 14.31
C LEU A 102 0.81 1.62 13.88
N VAL A 103 1.80 1.91 14.74
CA VAL A 103 3.22 1.65 14.42
C VAL A 103 3.45 0.16 14.30
N LEU A 104 2.92 -0.64 15.22
CA LEU A 104 3.13 -2.08 15.20
C LEU A 104 2.38 -2.76 14.04
N GLY A 105 1.13 -2.36 13.78
CA GLY A 105 0.34 -2.83 12.65
C GLY A 105 0.95 -2.45 11.30
N SER A 106 1.43 -1.21 11.16
CA SER A 106 2.08 -0.74 9.93
C SER A 106 3.38 -1.47 9.63
N VAL A 107 4.18 -1.79 10.65
CA VAL A 107 5.41 -2.59 10.48
C VAL A 107 5.08 -4.02 10.06
N LEU A 108 4.11 -4.67 10.72
CA LEU A 108 3.70 -6.04 10.38
C LEU A 108 3.20 -6.16 8.94
N VAL A 109 2.25 -5.29 8.56
CA VAL A 109 1.70 -5.25 7.20
C VAL A 109 2.76 -4.83 6.20
N GLY A 110 3.55 -3.79 6.50
CA GLY A 110 4.63 -3.32 5.64
C GLY A 110 5.66 -4.41 5.35
N VAL A 111 6.12 -5.14 6.36
CA VAL A 111 7.05 -6.27 6.16
C VAL A 111 6.39 -7.39 5.37
N GLY A 112 5.17 -7.79 5.73
CA GLY A 112 4.44 -8.84 5.01
C GLY A 112 4.22 -8.50 3.54
N TRP A 113 3.91 -7.23 3.28
CA TRP A 113 3.68 -6.70 1.94
C TRP A 113 4.97 -6.61 1.11
N VAL A 114 6.07 -6.11 1.68
CA VAL A 114 7.37 -6.09 1.02
C VAL A 114 7.83 -7.50 0.68
N LEU A 115 7.70 -8.44 1.63
CA LEU A 115 8.00 -9.85 1.38
C LEU A 115 7.16 -10.39 0.22
N PHE A 116 5.84 -10.16 0.25
CA PHE A 116 4.94 -10.56 -0.83
C PHE A 116 5.40 -10.03 -2.20
N LEU A 117 5.74 -8.74 -2.31
CA LEU A 117 6.22 -8.14 -3.56
C LEU A 117 7.55 -8.74 -4.03
N VAL A 118 8.52 -8.92 -3.13
CA VAL A 118 9.82 -9.54 -3.45
C VAL A 118 9.63 -10.97 -3.97
N PHE A 119 8.74 -11.74 -3.35
CA PHE A 119 8.41 -13.09 -3.79
C PHE A 119 7.65 -13.10 -5.12
N SER A 120 6.68 -12.20 -5.30
CA SER A 120 5.81 -12.17 -6.47
C SER A 120 6.53 -11.71 -7.74
N LEU A 121 7.48 -10.78 -7.63
CA LEU A 121 8.26 -10.30 -8.78
C LEU A 121 9.29 -11.32 -9.27
N ASN A 122 9.44 -12.48 -8.61
CA ASN A 122 10.49 -13.47 -8.86
C ASN A 122 11.89 -12.84 -8.96
N ALA A 123 12.10 -11.70 -8.28
CA ALA A 123 13.22 -10.79 -8.49
C ALA A 123 14.58 -11.42 -8.17
N LEU A 124 14.58 -12.57 -7.49
CA LEU A 124 15.77 -13.26 -7.00
C LEU A 124 15.92 -14.71 -7.54
N ARG A 125 15.17 -15.13 -8.57
CA ARG A 125 15.16 -16.54 -9.05
C ARG A 125 14.91 -17.53 -7.89
N LEU A 126 14.06 -17.15 -6.94
CA LEU A 126 13.83 -17.88 -5.69
C LEU A 126 13.00 -19.15 -5.82
N GLY A 127 12.60 -19.54 -7.04
CA GLY A 127 11.90 -20.79 -7.32
C GLY A 127 12.57 -22.04 -6.74
N ARG A 128 13.90 -22.02 -6.52
CA ARG A 128 14.63 -23.10 -5.83
C ARG A 128 14.50 -23.08 -4.29
N LEU A 129 14.33 -21.92 -3.67
CA LEU A 129 14.03 -21.79 -2.23
C LEU A 129 12.57 -22.18 -1.94
N PHE A 130 11.67 -21.97 -2.90
CA PHE A 130 10.26 -22.39 -2.89
C PHE A 130 10.10 -23.89 -2.66
N ASN A 131 10.96 -24.71 -3.27
CA ASN A 131 10.91 -26.16 -3.15
C ASN A 131 11.31 -26.64 -1.74
N ASN A 132 12.10 -25.84 -1.01
CA ASN A 132 12.58 -26.17 0.34
C ASN A 132 11.72 -25.55 1.46
N LEU A 133 11.13 -24.36 1.27
CA LEU A 133 10.29 -23.69 2.29
C LEU A 133 8.85 -24.22 2.33
N GLY A 134 8.35 -24.80 1.23
CA GLY A 134 7.03 -25.43 1.17
C GLY A 134 5.90 -24.51 1.66
N LEU A 135 4.94 -25.10 2.39
CA LEU A 135 3.73 -24.41 2.89
C LEU A 135 4.00 -23.43 4.04
N ILE A 136 5.16 -23.52 4.72
CA ILE A 136 5.42 -22.79 5.97
C ILE A 136 5.53 -21.28 5.72
N GLY A 137 6.19 -20.88 4.62
CA GLY A 137 6.37 -19.46 4.28
C GLY A 137 5.05 -18.69 4.10
N PRO A 138 4.16 -19.15 3.20
CA PRO A 138 2.86 -18.52 3.01
C PRO A 138 2.01 -18.50 4.29
N LEU A 139 2.06 -19.56 5.09
CA LEU A 139 1.25 -19.69 6.30
C LEU A 139 1.71 -18.71 7.40
N ALA A 140 3.03 -18.51 7.53
CA ALA A 140 3.59 -17.48 8.39
C ALA A 140 3.20 -16.06 7.93
N LEU A 141 3.20 -15.79 6.61
CA LEU A 141 2.75 -14.51 6.06
C LEU A 141 1.25 -14.28 6.30
N VAL A 142 0.41 -15.30 6.15
CA VAL A 142 -1.03 -15.17 6.46
C VAL A 142 -1.21 -14.79 7.93
N ALA A 143 -0.55 -15.48 8.86
CA ALA A 143 -0.67 -15.16 10.29
C ALA A 143 -0.14 -13.74 10.60
N LEU A 144 1.01 -13.37 10.01
CA LEU A 144 1.62 -12.05 10.17
C LEU A 144 0.70 -10.93 9.68
N LEU A 145 0.17 -11.06 8.47
CA LEU A 145 -0.74 -10.10 7.85
C LEU A 145 -2.06 -10.02 8.61
N LEU A 146 -2.61 -11.15 9.03
CA LEU A 146 -3.88 -11.17 9.76
C LEU A 146 -3.78 -10.38 11.07
N VAL A 147 -2.68 -10.55 11.82
CA VAL A 147 -2.43 -9.76 13.04
C VAL A 147 -2.23 -8.28 12.70
N GLY A 148 -1.46 -7.99 11.65
CA GLY A 148 -1.22 -6.62 11.20
C GLY A 148 -2.51 -5.90 10.79
N ASP A 149 -3.38 -6.57 10.04
CA ASP A 149 -4.66 -6.04 9.56
C ASP A 149 -5.60 -5.74 10.73
N ILE A 150 -5.67 -6.63 11.73
CA ILE A 150 -6.48 -6.39 12.93
C ILE A 150 -5.98 -5.15 13.67
N LEU A 151 -4.67 -5.01 13.86
CA LEU A 151 -4.09 -3.85 14.56
C LEU A 151 -4.26 -2.55 13.78
N LEU A 152 -4.15 -2.58 12.45
CA LEU A 152 -4.41 -1.41 11.63
C LEU A 152 -5.88 -1.05 11.60
N LEU A 153 -6.79 -2.03 11.67
CA LEU A 153 -8.21 -1.79 11.75
C LEU A 153 -8.59 -1.15 13.08
N THR A 154 -8.06 -1.63 14.21
CA THR A 154 -8.31 -1.02 15.52
C THR A 154 -7.75 0.40 15.58
N ALA A 155 -6.51 0.61 15.13
CA ALA A 155 -5.93 1.95 15.03
C ALA A 155 -6.76 2.88 14.12
N PHE A 156 -7.25 2.37 13.00
CA PHE A 156 -8.08 3.15 12.09
C PHE A 156 -9.41 3.56 12.73
N LEU A 157 -10.05 2.65 13.45
CA LEU A 157 -11.30 2.92 14.17
C LEU A 157 -11.12 3.92 15.32
N ASP A 158 -9.98 3.87 16.01
CA ASP A 158 -9.64 4.82 17.09
C ASP A 158 -9.42 6.23 16.53
N ILE A 159 -8.91 6.34 15.31
CA ILE A 159 -8.61 7.61 14.63
C ILE A 159 -9.82 8.12 13.81
N LEU A 160 -10.80 7.26 13.52
CA LEU A 160 -11.89 7.59 12.61
C LEU A 160 -12.79 8.70 13.19
N PRO A 161 -12.98 9.82 12.47
CA PRO A 161 -13.85 10.88 12.95
C PRO A 161 -15.32 10.48 12.91
N ALA A 162 -16.12 11.13 13.77
CA ALA A 162 -17.56 11.04 13.67
C ALA A 162 -18.03 11.50 12.28
N TRP A 163 -19.05 10.83 11.74
CA TRP A 163 -19.60 11.10 10.42
C TRP A 163 -19.99 12.57 10.20
N ASP A 164 -20.44 13.24 11.26
CA ASP A 164 -20.86 14.64 11.23
C ASP A 164 -19.70 15.62 10.94
N GLU A 165 -18.47 15.26 11.33
CA GLU A 165 -17.31 16.11 11.08
C GLU A 165 -16.78 15.95 9.66
N VAL A 166 -16.96 14.78 9.06
CA VAL A 166 -16.59 14.51 7.66
C VAL A 166 -17.48 15.32 6.72
N THR A 167 -18.79 15.29 6.93
CA THR A 167 -19.75 16.06 6.12
C THR A 167 -19.50 17.56 6.26
N THR A 168 -19.29 18.05 7.48
CA THR A 168 -19.01 19.47 7.74
C THR A 168 -17.71 19.92 7.08
N SER A 169 -16.66 19.10 7.12
CA SER A 169 -15.39 19.44 6.47
C SER A 169 -15.47 19.43 4.94
N ILE A 170 -16.24 18.50 4.36
CA ILE A 170 -16.47 18.45 2.92
C ILE A 170 -17.28 19.66 2.48
N GLU A 171 -18.33 20.02 3.22
CA GLU A 171 -19.15 21.20 2.93
C GLU A 171 -18.30 22.49 2.98
N ASN A 172 -17.48 22.64 4.03
CA ASN A 172 -16.59 23.79 4.15
C ASN A 172 -15.54 23.85 3.04
N GLY A 173 -14.93 22.71 2.68
CA GLY A 173 -13.99 22.64 1.56
C GLY A 173 -14.64 22.92 0.20
N LEU A 174 -15.89 22.48 0.00
CA LEU A 174 -16.66 22.80 -1.20
C LEU A 174 -17.00 24.29 -1.28
N ARG A 175 -17.38 24.91 -0.16
CA ARG A 175 -17.66 26.35 -0.09
C ARG A 175 -16.43 27.20 -0.38
N ASP A 176 -15.25 26.75 0.04
CA ASP A 176 -13.98 27.44 -0.23
C ASP A 176 -13.58 27.36 -1.73
N ILE A 177 -13.87 26.22 -2.38
CA ILE A 177 -13.59 26.00 -3.82
C ILE A 177 -14.66 26.63 -4.72
N LEU A 178 -15.92 26.66 -4.29
CA LEU A 178 -17.06 27.22 -5.03
C LEU A 178 -17.69 28.38 -4.25
N PRO A 179 -17.05 29.57 -4.20
CA PRO A 179 -17.59 30.73 -3.49
C PRO A 179 -18.84 31.34 -4.15
N PHE A 180 -19.45 30.68 -5.15
CA PHE A 180 -20.51 31.22 -6.00
C PHE A 180 -21.87 30.52 -5.85
N VAL A 181 -22.00 29.54 -4.95
CA VAL A 181 -23.29 28.87 -4.69
C VAL A 181 -23.83 29.35 -3.35
N GLU A 182 -24.59 30.45 -3.40
CA GLU A 182 -25.58 30.81 -2.38
C GLU A 182 -26.81 29.90 -2.45
#